data_AF-A0A479ZTU2-F1
#
_entry.id   AF-A0A479ZTU2-F1
#
_cell.length_a   1.000
_cell.length_b   1.000
_cell.length_c   1.000
_cell.angle_alpha   90.00
_cell.angle_beta   90.00
_cell.angle_gamma   90.00
#
_symmetry.space_group_name_H-M   'P 1'
#
loop_
_entity.id
_entity.type
_entity.pdbx_description
1 polymer ?
#
loop_
_entity_poly.entity_id
_entity_poly.type
_entity_poly.pdbx_seq_one_letter_code
_entity_poly.pdbx_strand_id
1 'polypeptide(L)'
;MPEPKLTEDDLKDILLAFSEARMKPYLNVTNNKYSDAIRIYEINTKLCEALYPSLHTLEISLRNKINTVLSVKYDHDWFINGKLQLEKYEQETINTALKKCNNNLNNLVPELNFGFWNSLIQKGFYQNTIWNPCSKQIFKYAQKSDLKIVNIQLKIKKILKLRNRTFHHEPIWNYRNIDIVHSDIHFFINLINPKVGNWLRKYDRFPEIYEVTSKQLDLITVYPNKIFS
;
A
#
# COMPACT_ATOMS: atom_id res chain seq x y z
N MET A 1 -19.01 11.53 -30.49
CA MET A 1 -17.95 12.19 -31.28
C MET A 1 -16.67 11.43 -30.97
N PRO A 2 -15.84 11.02 -31.96
CA PRO A 2 -14.52 10.50 -31.64
C PRO A 2 -13.74 11.61 -30.93
N GLU A 3 -13.12 11.30 -29.79
CA GLU A 3 -12.26 12.25 -29.08
C GLU A 3 -11.18 12.77 -30.05
N PRO A 4 -10.91 14.09 -30.08
CA PRO A 4 -9.84 14.62 -30.91
C PRO A 4 -8.53 13.92 -30.50
N LYS A 5 -7.85 13.29 -31.46
CA LYS A 5 -6.53 12.72 -31.22
C LYS A 5 -5.57 13.86 -30.87
N LEU A 6 -4.93 13.76 -29.71
CA LEU A 6 -3.88 14.68 -29.29
C LEU A 6 -2.82 14.80 -30.40
N THR A 7 -2.45 16.02 -30.75
CA THR A 7 -1.34 16.30 -31.68
C THR A 7 0.00 16.03 -31.01
N GLU A 8 1.09 15.98 -31.77
CA GLU A 8 2.44 15.84 -31.18
C GLU A 8 2.80 17.03 -30.27
N ASP A 9 2.30 18.22 -30.59
CA ASP A 9 2.48 19.43 -29.79
C ASP A 9 1.74 19.31 -28.45
N ASP A 10 0.48 18.86 -28.48
CA ASP A 10 -0.30 18.60 -27.25
C ASP A 10 0.41 17.58 -26.35
N LEU A 11 0.93 16.48 -26.92
CA LEU A 11 1.64 15.45 -26.16
C LEU A 11 2.92 16.01 -25.52
N LYS A 12 3.64 16.86 -26.22
CA LYS A 12 4.86 17.49 -25.72
C LYS A 12 4.55 18.47 -24.58
N ASP A 13 3.51 19.29 -24.72
CA ASP A 13 3.06 20.21 -23.68
C ASP A 13 2.60 19.48 -22.41
N ILE A 14 1.84 18.39 -22.57
CA ILE A 14 1.43 17.52 -21.45
C ILE A 14 2.66 16.96 -20.72
N LEU A 15 3.68 16.48 -21.44
CA LEU A 15 4.90 15.96 -20.83
C LEU A 15 5.68 17.02 -20.05
N LEU A 16 5.77 18.23 -20.60
CA LEU A 16 6.44 19.36 -19.93
C LEU A 16 5.72 19.75 -18.64
N ALA A 17 4.39 19.69 -18.61
CA ALA A 17 3.60 19.97 -17.41
C ALA A 17 3.84 18.98 -16.25
N PHE A 18 4.19 17.72 -16.54
CA PHE A 18 4.41 16.70 -15.50
C PHE A 18 5.83 16.65 -14.93
N SER A 19 6.75 17.49 -15.39
CA SER A 19 8.20 17.47 -15.13
C SER A 19 8.96 16.30 -15.79
N GLU A 20 10.19 16.57 -16.22
CA GLU A 20 11.05 15.58 -16.86
C GLU A 20 11.30 14.36 -15.95
N ALA A 21 11.60 14.59 -14.67
CA ALA A 21 11.90 13.52 -13.72
C ALA A 21 10.74 12.52 -13.58
N ARG A 22 9.49 13.02 -13.65
CA ARG A 22 8.27 12.22 -13.55
C ARG A 22 8.04 11.34 -14.77
N MET A 23 8.27 11.90 -15.97
CA MET A 23 8.00 11.23 -17.23
C MET A 23 9.16 10.35 -17.71
N LYS A 24 10.38 10.59 -17.21
CA LYS A 24 11.59 9.84 -17.55
C LYS A 24 11.44 8.32 -17.46
N PRO A 25 10.83 7.70 -16.43
CA PRO A 25 10.64 6.25 -16.37
C PRO A 25 9.80 5.70 -17.53
N TYR A 26 8.83 6.48 -18.02
CA TYR A 26 7.94 6.12 -19.11
C TYR A 26 8.61 6.34 -20.48
N LEU A 27 9.24 7.50 -20.68
CA LEU A 27 10.00 7.82 -21.90
C LEU A 27 11.15 6.85 -22.15
N ASN A 28 11.83 6.42 -21.09
CA ASN A 28 12.93 5.47 -21.19
C ASN A 28 12.50 4.14 -21.81
N VAL A 29 11.35 3.61 -21.40
CA VAL A 29 10.88 2.30 -21.85
C VAL A 29 10.18 2.36 -23.21
N THR A 30 9.85 3.56 -23.72
CA THR A 30 9.21 3.76 -25.03
C THR A 30 10.16 4.32 -26.09
N ASN A 31 11.47 4.35 -25.82
CA ASN A 31 12.47 4.98 -26.69
C ASN A 31 12.11 6.43 -27.07
N ASN A 32 11.66 7.22 -26.09
CA ASN A 32 11.19 8.59 -26.22
C ASN A 32 9.97 8.80 -27.13
N LYS A 33 9.18 7.75 -27.40
CA LYS A 33 7.86 7.91 -28.04
C LYS A 33 6.87 8.49 -27.02
N TYR A 34 6.44 9.73 -27.27
CA TYR A 34 5.63 10.51 -26.33
C TYR A 34 4.22 9.93 -26.15
N SER A 35 3.57 9.51 -27.23
CA SER A 35 2.25 8.88 -27.20
C SER A 35 2.23 7.62 -26.34
N ASP A 36 3.20 6.73 -26.54
CA ASP A 36 3.34 5.50 -25.75
C ASP A 36 3.66 5.81 -24.28
N ALA A 37 4.53 6.81 -24.00
CA ALA A 37 4.90 7.18 -22.65
C ALA A 37 3.70 7.72 -21.85
N ILE A 38 2.88 8.57 -22.49
CA ILE A 38 1.64 9.08 -21.91
C ILE A 38 0.65 7.93 -21.67
N ARG A 39 0.51 7.01 -22.63
CA ARG A 39 -0.38 5.85 -22.47
C ARG A 39 0.03 4.94 -21.29
N ILE A 40 1.32 4.68 -21.10
CA ILE A 40 1.79 3.93 -19.93
C ILE A 40 1.56 4.72 -18.63
N TYR A 41 1.72 6.04 -18.67
CA TYR A 41 1.41 6.91 -17.52
C TYR A 41 -0.08 6.87 -17.14
N GLU A 42 -0.98 6.88 -18.12
CA GLU A 42 -2.43 6.70 -17.90
C GLU A 42 -2.75 5.34 -17.30
N ILE A 43 -2.16 4.27 -17.84
CA ILE A 43 -2.28 2.91 -17.31
C ILE A 43 -1.82 2.86 -15.85
N ASN A 44 -0.68 3.47 -15.56
CA ASN A 44 -0.17 3.58 -14.20
C ASN A 44 -1.17 4.26 -13.25
N THR A 45 -1.75 5.36 -13.71
CA THR A 45 -2.72 6.14 -12.94
C THR A 45 -3.99 5.33 -12.66
N LYS A 46 -4.52 4.61 -13.67
CA LYS A 46 -5.67 3.71 -13.53
C LYS A 46 -5.39 2.58 -12.52
N LEU A 47 -4.20 1.99 -12.56
CA LEU A 47 -3.78 0.96 -11.59
C LEU A 47 -3.70 1.54 -10.17
N CYS A 48 -3.13 2.74 -10.00
CA CYS A 48 -3.05 3.39 -8.69
C CYS A 48 -4.44 3.68 -8.12
N GLU A 49 -5.34 4.21 -8.95
CA GLU A 49 -6.74 4.44 -8.57
C GLU A 49 -7.42 3.14 -8.14
N ALA A 50 -7.28 2.08 -8.93
CA ALA A 50 -7.96 0.82 -8.69
C ALA A 50 -7.45 0.08 -7.42
N LEU A 51 -6.20 0.32 -7.01
CA LEU A 51 -5.65 -0.22 -5.76
C LEU A 51 -6.11 0.53 -4.50
N TYR A 52 -6.58 1.77 -4.63
CA TYR A 52 -6.91 2.61 -3.49
C TYR A 52 -7.90 1.94 -2.52
N PRO A 53 -9.04 1.36 -2.97
CA PRO A 53 -9.98 0.69 -2.08
C PRO A 53 -9.36 -0.40 -1.20
N SER A 54 -8.54 -1.28 -1.77
CA SER A 54 -7.99 -2.42 -1.05
C SER A 54 -6.89 -1.99 -0.07
N LEU A 55 -5.98 -1.11 -0.49
CA LEU A 55 -4.92 -0.55 0.34
C LEU A 55 -5.49 0.23 1.53
N HIS A 56 -6.45 1.12 1.27
CA HIS A 56 -7.12 1.92 2.29
C HIS A 56 -7.82 1.03 3.33
N THR A 57 -8.57 0.03 2.85
CA THR A 57 -9.31 -0.88 3.73
C THR A 57 -8.38 -1.70 4.62
N LEU A 58 -7.27 -2.21 4.08
CA LEU A 58 -6.27 -2.92 4.86
C LEU A 58 -5.60 -2.00 5.90
N GLU A 59 -5.19 -0.80 5.51
CA GLU A 59 -4.52 0.15 6.42
C GLU A 59 -5.39 0.46 7.64
N ILE A 60 -6.67 0.78 7.42
CA ILE A 60 -7.61 1.06 8.51
C ILE A 60 -7.95 -0.18 9.34
N SER A 61 -8.26 -1.30 8.68
CA SER A 61 -8.65 -2.52 9.40
C SER A 61 -7.52 -3.08 10.25
N LEU A 62 -6.29 -3.09 9.72
CA LEU A 62 -5.11 -3.59 10.41
C LEU A 62 -4.72 -2.67 11.59
N ARG A 63 -4.63 -1.35 11.36
CA ARG A 63 -4.26 -0.42 12.45
C ARG A 63 -5.24 -0.46 13.61
N ASN A 64 -6.54 -0.44 13.31
CA ASN A 64 -7.57 -0.45 14.34
C ASN A 64 -7.54 -1.77 15.09
N LYS A 65 -7.38 -2.89 14.38
CA LYS A 65 -7.32 -4.21 15.00
C LYS A 65 -6.10 -4.38 15.89
N ILE A 66 -4.91 -3.96 15.45
CA ILE A 66 -3.70 -3.97 16.29
C ILE A 66 -3.94 -3.11 17.53
N ASN A 67 -4.41 -1.86 17.35
CA ASN A 67 -4.66 -0.96 18.46
C ASN A 67 -5.66 -1.55 19.48
N THR A 68 -6.79 -2.10 19.03
CA THR A 68 -7.78 -2.72 19.93
C THR A 68 -7.16 -3.84 20.76
N VAL A 69 -6.39 -4.73 20.13
CA VAL A 69 -5.79 -5.88 20.84
C VAL A 69 -4.71 -5.42 21.82
N LEU A 70 -3.86 -4.46 21.43
CA LEU A 70 -2.84 -3.91 22.31
C LEU A 70 -3.46 -3.11 23.46
N SER A 71 -4.54 -2.38 23.22
CA SER A 71 -5.25 -1.61 24.27
C SER A 71 -5.86 -2.52 25.33
N VAL A 72 -6.31 -3.73 24.97
CA VAL A 72 -6.82 -4.70 25.94
C VAL A 72 -5.68 -5.29 26.78
N LYS A 73 -4.50 -5.49 26.20
CA LYS A 73 -3.36 -6.12 26.87
C LYS A 73 -2.52 -5.15 27.70
N TYR A 74 -2.38 -3.92 27.23
CA TYR A 74 -1.45 -2.91 27.73
C TYR A 74 -2.13 -1.59 28.10
N ASP A 75 -3.46 -1.58 28.21
CA ASP A 75 -4.33 -0.40 28.41
C ASP A 75 -4.43 0.55 27.21
N HIS A 76 -5.46 1.40 27.24
CA HIS A 76 -5.81 2.30 26.14
C HIS A 76 -4.69 3.29 25.76
N ASP A 77 -3.81 3.61 26.70
CA ASP A 77 -2.68 4.53 26.56
C ASP A 77 -1.33 3.80 26.39
N TRP A 78 -1.34 2.55 25.88
CA TRP A 78 -0.14 1.71 25.65
C TRP A 78 0.99 2.40 24.86
N PHE A 79 0.68 3.45 24.11
CA PHE A 79 1.65 4.28 23.40
C PHE A 79 2.61 5.04 24.32
N ILE A 80 2.18 5.36 25.54
CA ILE A 80 2.88 6.27 26.46
C ILE A 80 3.03 5.75 27.90
N ASN A 81 2.26 4.73 28.30
CA ASN A 81 2.25 4.26 29.69
C ASN A 81 3.45 3.36 30.07
N GLY A 82 4.32 3.04 29.12
CA GLY A 82 5.53 2.24 29.35
C GLY A 82 5.31 0.73 29.57
N LYS A 83 4.07 0.23 29.55
CA LYS A 83 3.77 -1.21 29.70
C LYS A 83 4.24 -2.03 28.51
N LEU A 84 4.13 -1.46 27.31
CA LEU A 84 4.77 -1.98 26.11
C LEU A 84 6.01 -1.14 25.82
N GLN A 85 7.18 -1.75 25.89
CA GLN A 85 8.42 -1.10 25.45
C GLN A 85 8.38 -0.94 23.92
N LEU A 86 8.67 0.26 23.45
CA LEU A 86 8.73 0.62 22.04
C LEU A 86 10.16 1.04 21.70
N GLU A 87 10.64 0.75 20.50
CA GLU A 87 11.96 1.23 20.07
C GLU A 87 11.91 2.69 19.63
N LYS A 88 13.10 3.28 19.47
CA LYS A 88 13.31 4.70 19.14
C LYS A 88 12.45 5.18 17.96
N TYR A 89 12.36 4.43 16.88
CA TYR A 89 11.57 4.81 15.70
C TYR A 89 10.07 4.97 16.02
N GLU A 90 9.48 4.03 16.77
CA GLU A 90 8.07 4.10 17.16
C GLU A 90 7.84 5.27 18.12
N GLN A 91 8.73 5.47 19.10
CA GLN A 91 8.65 6.59 20.03
C GLN A 91 8.71 7.94 19.32
N GLU A 92 9.65 8.14 18.38
CA GLU A 92 9.78 9.37 17.60
C GLU A 92 8.55 9.63 16.72
N THR A 93 8.01 8.58 16.11
CA THR A 93 6.80 8.67 15.28
C THR A 93 5.57 9.04 16.12
N ILE A 94 5.40 8.41 17.29
CA ILE A 94 4.33 8.73 18.24
C ILE A 94 4.46 10.18 18.74
N ASN A 95 5.65 10.60 19.16
CA ASN A 95 5.88 11.96 19.66
C ASN A 95 5.58 13.03 18.58
N THR A 96 5.93 12.75 17.33
CA THR A 96 5.61 13.64 16.20
C THR A 96 4.10 13.71 15.96
N ALA A 97 3.41 12.57 15.98
CA ALA A 97 1.96 12.50 15.80
C ALA A 97 1.19 13.15 16.96
N LEU A 98 1.62 12.95 18.21
CA LEU A 98 1.02 13.57 19.40
C LEU A 98 1.09 15.09 19.36
N LYS A 99 2.23 15.66 18.93
CA LYS A 99 2.38 17.11 18.74
C LYS A 99 1.35 17.66 17.75
N LYS A 100 1.12 16.97 16.63
CA LYS A 100 0.08 17.36 15.65
C LYS A 100 -1.34 17.22 16.20
N CYS A 101 -1.54 16.26 17.10
CA CYS A 101 -2.83 15.99 17.73
C CYS A 101 -3.13 16.87 18.96
N ASN A 102 -2.30 17.87 19.27
CA ASN A 102 -2.39 18.65 20.52
C ASN A 102 -2.44 17.75 21.78
N ASN A 103 -1.66 16.67 21.78
CA ASN A 103 -1.60 15.65 22.84
C ASN A 103 -2.93 14.90 23.10
N ASN A 104 -3.88 14.93 22.17
CA ASN A 104 -5.11 14.13 22.26
C ASN A 104 -4.86 12.70 21.75
N LEU A 105 -4.83 11.73 22.67
CA LEU A 105 -4.62 10.31 22.36
C LEU A 105 -5.68 9.72 21.43
N ASN A 106 -6.92 10.23 21.45
CA ASN A 106 -8.00 9.72 20.59
C ASN A 106 -7.73 9.99 19.10
N ASN A 107 -6.89 10.99 18.80
CA ASN A 107 -6.53 11.37 17.44
C ASN A 107 -5.21 10.71 16.98
N LEU A 108 -4.51 9.99 17.86
CA LEU A 108 -3.19 9.44 17.58
C LEU A 108 -3.25 8.31 16.54
N VAL A 109 -4.13 7.32 16.72
CA VAL A 109 -4.22 6.15 15.82
C VAL A 109 -4.49 6.54 14.36
N PRO A 110 -5.42 7.49 14.07
CA PRO A 110 -5.61 7.99 12.71
C PRO A 110 -4.39 8.67 12.09
N GLU A 111 -3.56 9.36 12.88
CA GLU A 111 -2.38 10.11 12.43
C GLU A 111 -1.17 9.20 12.11
N LEU A 112 -1.13 7.99 12.69
CA LEU A 112 -0.08 7.02 12.44
C LEU A 112 -0.27 6.34 11.08
N ASN A 113 0.69 6.57 10.18
CA ASN A 113 0.70 5.98 8.84
C ASN A 113 0.97 4.46 8.85
N PHE A 114 0.74 3.79 7.72
CA PHE A 114 1.01 2.35 7.56
C PHE A 114 2.46 1.94 7.91
N GLY A 115 3.44 2.84 7.76
CA GLY A 115 4.84 2.59 8.09
C GLY A 115 5.06 2.28 9.58
N PHE A 116 4.37 3.00 10.47
CA PHE A 116 4.38 2.72 11.91
C PHE A 116 3.83 1.33 12.22
N TRP A 117 2.67 0.97 11.66
CA TRP A 117 2.07 -0.34 11.91
C TRP A 117 2.92 -1.49 11.32
N ASN A 118 3.55 -1.25 10.17
CA ASN A 118 4.52 -2.17 9.60
C ASN A 118 5.75 -2.33 10.50
N SER A 119 6.27 -1.27 11.14
CA SER A 119 7.46 -1.41 11.98
C SER A 119 7.20 -2.31 13.19
N LEU A 120 6.00 -2.25 13.78
CA LEU A 120 5.57 -3.19 14.82
C LEU A 120 5.57 -4.66 14.32
N ILE A 121 5.30 -4.88 13.03
CA ILE A 121 5.27 -6.22 12.39
C ILE A 121 6.69 -6.73 12.06
N GLN A 122 7.55 -5.88 11.50
CA GLN A 122 8.82 -6.30 10.91
C GLN A 122 9.92 -6.55 11.95
N LYS A 123 9.88 -5.88 13.10
CA LYS A 123 10.98 -5.95 14.06
C LYS A 123 10.84 -7.15 14.99
N GLY A 124 11.89 -7.97 15.06
CA GLY A 124 11.96 -9.12 15.98
C GLY A 124 11.82 -8.74 17.46
N PHE A 125 12.13 -7.49 17.81
CA PHE A 125 11.90 -6.91 19.15
C PHE A 125 10.46 -7.11 19.66
N TYR A 126 9.47 -7.04 18.75
CA TYR A 126 8.06 -7.18 19.10
C TYR A 126 7.54 -8.64 19.08
N GLN A 127 8.41 -9.63 18.84
CA GLN A 127 7.99 -11.02 18.71
C GLN A 127 7.33 -11.55 19.99
N ASN A 128 7.95 -11.32 21.14
CA ASN A 128 7.48 -11.87 22.42
C ASN A 128 6.43 -10.99 23.11
N THR A 129 6.38 -9.70 22.77
CA THR A 129 5.47 -8.72 23.40
C THR A 129 4.18 -8.54 22.60
N ILE A 130 4.25 -8.53 21.27
CA ILE A 130 3.10 -8.38 20.38
C ILE A 130 2.74 -9.70 19.71
N TRP A 131 3.62 -10.29 18.91
CA TRP A 131 3.20 -11.32 17.94
C TRP A 131 2.85 -12.67 18.55
N ASN A 132 3.70 -13.20 19.42
CA ASN A 132 3.43 -14.46 20.12
C ASN A 132 2.11 -14.40 20.94
N PRO A 133 1.86 -13.37 21.77
CA PRO A 133 0.63 -13.33 22.57
C PRO A 133 -0.61 -12.82 21.82
N CYS A 134 -0.47 -11.97 20.80
CA CYS A 134 -1.60 -11.22 20.22
C CYS A 134 -1.97 -11.62 18.79
N SER A 135 -1.11 -12.33 18.05
CA SER A 135 -1.33 -12.62 16.62
C SER A 135 -2.67 -13.28 16.32
N LYS A 136 -3.10 -14.26 17.12
CA LYS A 136 -4.40 -14.92 16.95
C LYS A 136 -5.59 -13.99 17.22
N GLN A 137 -5.44 -12.97 18.07
CA GLN A 137 -6.50 -12.00 18.34
C GLN A 137 -6.56 -10.92 17.25
N ILE A 138 -5.40 -10.50 16.74
CA ILE A 138 -5.27 -9.58 15.60
C ILE A 138 -5.89 -10.24 14.36
N PHE A 139 -5.42 -11.45 14.04
CA PHE A 139 -5.91 -12.26 12.92
C PHE A 139 -6.89 -13.32 13.41
N LYS A 140 -8.04 -12.86 13.92
CA LYS A 140 -9.08 -13.71 14.55
C LYS A 140 -9.44 -14.95 13.71
N TYR A 141 -9.52 -14.79 12.39
CA TYR A 141 -9.98 -15.82 11.46
C TYR A 141 -8.84 -16.63 10.83
N ALA A 142 -7.59 -16.40 11.23
CA ALA A 142 -6.43 -17.15 10.75
C ALA A 142 -6.42 -18.60 11.24
N GLN A 143 -6.04 -19.51 10.33
CA GLN A 143 -5.61 -20.86 10.69
C GLN A 143 -4.21 -20.80 11.32
N LYS A 144 -3.81 -21.87 12.02
CA LYS A 144 -2.49 -21.93 12.66
C LYS A 144 -1.35 -21.77 11.65
N SER A 145 -1.51 -22.27 10.43
CA SER A 145 -0.56 -22.12 9.33
C SER A 145 -0.36 -20.68 8.87
N ASP A 146 -1.39 -19.84 8.99
CA ASP A 146 -1.39 -18.45 8.52
C ASP A 146 -0.63 -17.53 9.48
N LEU A 147 -0.52 -17.92 10.75
CA LEU A 147 0.11 -17.13 11.82
C LEU A 147 1.64 -17.22 11.86
N LYS A 148 2.26 -17.84 10.83
CA LYS A 148 3.72 -17.86 10.71
C LYS A 148 4.23 -16.43 10.46
N ILE A 149 4.87 -15.84 11.47
CA ILE A 149 5.28 -14.42 11.44
C ILE A 149 6.16 -14.06 10.24
N VAL A 150 7.06 -14.96 9.82
CA VAL A 150 7.92 -14.75 8.64
C VAL A 150 7.08 -14.56 7.37
N ASN A 151 6.01 -15.34 7.19
CA ASN A 151 5.11 -15.19 6.05
C ASN A 151 4.34 -13.87 6.12
N ILE A 152 3.88 -13.50 7.32
CA ILE A 152 3.17 -12.23 7.55
C ILE A 152 4.09 -11.06 7.18
N GLN A 153 5.31 -11.04 7.71
CA GLN A 153 6.32 -10.02 7.45
C GLN A 153 6.63 -9.87 5.97
N LEU A 154 6.87 -10.98 5.26
CA LEU A 154 7.16 -10.98 3.84
C LEU A 154 6.03 -10.37 3.00
N LYS A 155 4.77 -10.74 3.27
CA LYS A 155 3.61 -10.22 2.53
C LYS A 155 3.34 -8.75 2.86
N ILE A 156 3.34 -8.38 4.14
CA ILE A 156 3.14 -6.98 4.58
C ILE A 156 4.23 -6.07 4.02
N LYS A 157 5.49 -6.53 3.94
CA LYS A 157 6.59 -5.75 3.33
C LYS A 157 6.34 -5.46 1.84
N LYS A 158 5.85 -6.45 1.09
CA LYS A 158 5.46 -6.26 -0.33
C LYS A 158 4.29 -5.29 -0.47
N ILE A 159 3.30 -5.39 0.40
CA ILE A 159 2.15 -4.49 0.45
C ILE A 159 2.60 -3.06 0.76
N LEU A 160 3.48 -2.84 1.75
CA LEU A 160 4.03 -1.52 2.06
C LEU A 160 4.77 -0.92 0.85
N LYS A 161 5.59 -1.71 0.14
CA LYS A 161 6.29 -1.24 -1.06
C LYS A 161 5.30 -0.81 -2.15
N LEU A 162 4.27 -1.62 -2.43
CA LEU A 162 3.23 -1.28 -3.40
C LEU A 162 2.43 -0.04 -2.98
N ARG A 163 2.03 0.03 -1.71
CA ARG A 163 1.31 1.16 -1.09
C ARG A 163 2.11 2.44 -1.28
N ASN A 164 3.37 2.46 -0.87
CA ASN A 164 4.20 3.65 -0.96
C ASN A 164 4.32 4.11 -2.42
N ARG A 165 4.60 3.20 -3.36
CA ARG A 165 4.64 3.55 -4.79
C ARG A 165 3.32 4.17 -5.26
N THR A 166 2.19 3.56 -4.89
CA THR A 166 0.85 4.05 -5.25
C THR A 166 0.58 5.47 -4.75
N PHE A 167 0.88 5.75 -3.46
CA PHE A 167 0.61 7.04 -2.82
C PHE A 167 1.67 8.12 -3.06
N HIS A 168 2.88 7.75 -3.49
CA HIS A 168 3.90 8.69 -3.98
C HIS A 168 3.84 8.87 -5.49
N HIS A 169 2.76 8.38 -6.11
CA HIS A 169 2.52 8.37 -7.55
C HIS A 169 3.59 7.63 -8.37
N GLU A 170 4.52 6.89 -7.78
CA GLU A 170 5.58 6.21 -8.52
C GLU A 170 5.03 5.18 -9.53
N PRO A 171 5.82 4.77 -10.55
CA PRO A 171 5.41 3.73 -11.47
C PRO A 171 5.07 2.44 -10.73
N ILE A 172 3.98 1.77 -11.09
CA ILE A 172 3.53 0.43 -10.65
C ILE A 172 3.05 -0.43 -11.83
N TRP A 173 2.93 0.13 -13.04
CA TRP A 173 2.58 -0.60 -14.26
C TRP A 173 3.52 -1.79 -14.55
N ASN A 174 4.78 -1.70 -14.09
CA ASN A 174 5.79 -2.75 -14.20
C ASN A 174 6.03 -3.49 -12.88
N TYR A 175 5.15 -3.35 -11.89
CA TYR A 175 5.31 -3.99 -10.59
C TYR A 175 5.06 -5.50 -10.72
N ARG A 176 6.10 -6.29 -10.57
CA ARG A 176 6.03 -7.75 -10.68
C ARG A 176 5.06 -8.34 -9.66
N ASN A 177 4.16 -9.20 -10.12
CA ASN A 177 3.18 -9.94 -9.31
C ASN A 177 2.25 -9.03 -8.49
N ILE A 178 1.84 -7.89 -9.05
CA ILE A 178 0.94 -6.92 -8.41
C ILE A 178 -0.42 -7.54 -8.04
N ASP A 179 -0.91 -8.47 -8.85
CA ASP A 179 -2.07 -9.34 -8.64
C ASP A 179 -1.94 -10.23 -7.39
N ILE A 180 -0.75 -10.80 -7.18
CA ILE A 180 -0.45 -11.60 -5.98
C ILE A 180 -0.41 -10.70 -4.75
N VAL A 181 0.18 -9.50 -4.85
CA VAL A 181 0.19 -8.54 -3.73
C VAL A 181 -1.23 -8.05 -3.42
N HIS A 182 -2.06 -7.80 -4.43
CA HIS A 182 -3.48 -7.48 -4.24
C HIS A 182 -4.25 -8.61 -3.56
N SER A 183 -4.01 -9.86 -3.97
CA SER A 183 -4.58 -11.04 -3.31
C SER A 183 -4.14 -11.15 -1.85
N ASP A 184 -2.88 -10.80 -1.54
CA ASP A 184 -2.36 -10.77 -0.17
C ASP A 184 -3.03 -9.69 0.69
N ILE A 185 -3.45 -8.56 0.10
CA ILE A 185 -4.25 -7.54 0.80
C ILE A 185 -5.58 -8.14 1.24
N HIS A 186 -6.31 -8.80 0.33
CA HIS A 186 -7.57 -9.48 0.64
C HIS A 186 -7.38 -10.60 1.66
N PHE A 187 -6.28 -11.35 1.58
CA PHE A 187 -5.93 -12.37 2.56
C PHE A 187 -5.91 -11.78 3.97
N PHE A 188 -5.14 -10.73 4.23
CA PHE A 188 -5.07 -10.11 5.56
C PHE A 188 -6.38 -9.50 6.02
N ILE A 189 -7.12 -8.84 5.13
CA ILE A 189 -8.45 -8.29 5.47
C ILE A 189 -9.37 -9.43 5.95
N ASN A 190 -9.37 -10.58 5.27
CA ASN A 190 -10.18 -11.73 5.67
C ASN A 190 -9.71 -12.37 6.99
N LEU A 191 -8.40 -12.38 7.24
CA LEU A 191 -7.86 -12.83 8.53
C LEU A 191 -8.31 -11.94 9.70
N ILE A 192 -8.46 -10.64 9.47
CA ILE A 192 -8.96 -9.65 10.44
C ILE A 192 -10.48 -9.78 10.59
N ASN A 193 -11.21 -9.71 9.48
CA ASN A 193 -12.68 -9.77 9.43
C ASN A 193 -13.20 -10.10 8.00
N PRO A 194 -13.72 -11.31 7.75
CA PRO A 194 -14.21 -11.71 6.43
C PRO A 194 -15.45 -10.93 5.98
N LYS A 195 -16.21 -10.31 6.89
CA LYS A 195 -17.34 -9.44 6.51
C LYS A 195 -16.84 -8.18 5.82
N VAL A 196 -15.71 -7.62 6.25
CA VAL A 196 -15.07 -6.47 5.61
C VAL A 196 -14.52 -6.88 4.24
N GLY A 197 -13.89 -8.04 4.13
CA GLY A 197 -13.41 -8.56 2.84
C GLY A 197 -14.54 -8.77 1.83
N ASN A 198 -15.67 -9.33 2.27
CA ASN A 198 -16.85 -9.51 1.41
C ASN A 198 -17.51 -8.19 1.01
N TRP A 199 -17.47 -7.18 1.87
CA TRP A 199 -17.93 -5.83 1.53
C TRP A 199 -17.00 -5.15 0.51
N LEU A 200 -15.67 -5.20 0.72
CA LEU A 200 -14.68 -4.61 -0.18
C LEU A 200 -14.80 -5.18 -1.61
N ARG A 201 -15.00 -6.50 -1.73
CA ARG A 201 -15.16 -7.16 -3.04
C ARG A 201 -16.28 -6.59 -3.91
N LYS A 202 -17.27 -5.90 -3.33
CA LYS A 202 -18.40 -5.34 -4.09
C LYS A 202 -18.00 -4.14 -4.97
N TYR A 203 -16.90 -3.47 -4.65
CA TYR A 203 -16.49 -2.23 -5.34
C TYR A 203 -14.96 -2.15 -5.59
N ASP A 204 -14.21 -3.20 -5.25
CA ASP A 204 -12.81 -3.34 -5.63
C ASP A 204 -12.70 -3.72 -7.12
N ARG A 205 -12.42 -2.70 -7.95
CA ARG A 205 -12.29 -2.82 -9.41
C ARG A 205 -10.89 -3.24 -9.86
N PHE A 206 -9.94 -3.46 -8.95
CA PHE A 206 -8.57 -3.78 -9.33
C PHE A 206 -8.44 -4.97 -10.28
N PRO A 207 -9.12 -6.13 -10.07
CA PRO A 207 -8.97 -7.26 -10.98
C PRO A 207 -9.37 -6.94 -12.43
N GLU A 208 -10.49 -6.23 -12.62
CA GLU A 208 -10.99 -5.80 -13.93
C GLU A 208 -10.02 -4.81 -14.59
N ILE A 209 -9.61 -3.77 -13.86
CA ILE A 209 -8.69 -2.76 -14.37
C ILE A 209 -7.33 -3.36 -14.70
N TYR A 210 -6.84 -4.27 -13.86
CA TYR A 210 -5.58 -4.97 -14.09
C TYR A 210 -5.62 -5.81 -15.37
N GLU A 211 -6.71 -6.56 -15.61
CA GLU A 211 -6.87 -7.32 -16.85
C GLU A 211 -6.92 -6.40 -18.09
N VAL A 212 -7.73 -5.35 -18.06
CA VAL A 212 -7.87 -4.40 -19.18
C VAL A 212 -6.53 -3.70 -19.47
N THR A 213 -5.87 -3.20 -18.45
CA THR A 213 -4.60 -2.48 -18.61
C THR A 213 -3.44 -3.39 -19.02
N SER A 214 -3.43 -4.65 -18.60
CA SER A 214 -2.43 -5.63 -19.05
C SER A 214 -2.54 -5.85 -20.57
N LYS A 215 -3.76 -6.06 -21.08
CA LYS A 215 -4.02 -6.17 -22.53
C LYS A 215 -3.61 -4.90 -23.29
N GLN A 216 -3.78 -3.71 -22.68
CA GLN A 216 -3.36 -2.44 -23.28
C GLN A 216 -1.83 -2.30 -23.31
N LEU A 217 -1.12 -2.76 -22.26
CA LEU A 217 0.34 -2.75 -22.21
C LEU A 217 0.95 -3.69 -23.26
N ASP A 218 0.34 -4.85 -23.51
CA ASP A 218 0.82 -5.81 -24.51
C ASP A 218 0.83 -5.24 -25.95
N LEU A 219 0.03 -4.21 -26.21
CA LEU A 219 -0.02 -3.50 -27.50
C LEU A 219 1.06 -2.41 -27.63
N ILE A 220 1.79 -2.10 -26.56
CA ILE A 220 2.84 -1.07 -26.55
C ILE A 220 4.20 -1.76 -26.63
N THR A 221 5.05 -1.31 -27.56
CA THR A 221 6.42 -1.81 -27.62
C THR A 221 7.25 -1.22 -26.47
N VAL A 222 7.51 -2.04 -25.45
CA VAL A 222 8.32 -1.69 -24.28
C VAL A 222 9.74 -2.23 -24.45
N TYR A 223 10.75 -1.37 -24.30
CA TYR A 223 12.16 -1.74 -24.41
C TYR A 223 12.73 -2.10 -23.01
N PRO A 224 12.99 -3.39 -22.70
CA PRO A 224 13.25 -3.85 -21.33
C PRO A 224 14.60 -3.41 -20.74
N ASN A 225 15.56 -3.03 -21.58
CA ASN A 225 16.94 -2.71 -21.19
C ASN A 225 17.10 -1.43 -20.34
N LYS A 226 15.99 -0.83 -19.88
CA LYS A 226 15.97 0.37 -19.03
C LYS A 226 14.98 0.28 -17.85
N ILE A 227 14.62 -0.94 -17.41
CA ILE A 227 13.73 -1.15 -16.26
C ILE A 227 14.54 -1.08 -14.96
N PHE A 228 14.31 -0.04 -14.14
CA PHE A 228 14.92 0.10 -12.81
C PHE A 228 14.36 -0.93 -11.82
N SER A 229 15.26 -1.62 -11.12
CA SER A 229 15.03 -2.63 -10.07
C SER A 229 14.37 -2.08 -8.80
#